data_AF-A0A3C0Z231-F1
#
_entry.id   AF-A0A3C0Z231-F1
#
_cell.length_a   1.000
_cell.length_b   1.000
_cell.length_c   1.000
_cell.angle_alpha   90.00
_cell.angle_beta   90.00
_cell.angle_gamma   90.00
#
_symmetry.space_group_name_H-M   'P 1'
#
loop_
_entity.id
_entity.type
_entity.pdbx_description
1 polymer ?
#
loop_
_entity_poly.entity_id
_entity_poly.type
_entity_poly.pdbx_seq_one_letter_code
_entity_poly.pdbx_strand_id
1 'polypeptide(L)'
;MTQEPYMTESSEATQITLERYDWSPDESDKDANFKHQVATYTLADPMPTIRRMSRNLGIPVGCIARYILVKWAASGSDALLLAGPVVVKQMAEVVDQAESVGTDEEKLAAYEKLSHIVSWLRVPLDDPEWRPGVSKKSDV
;
A
#
# COMPACT_ATOMS: atom_id res chain seq x y z
N MET A 1 19.44 32.92 27.68
CA MET A 1 18.98 32.10 26.53
C MET A 1 19.29 30.65 26.91
N THR A 2 18.35 30.02 27.60
CA THR A 2 18.55 28.69 28.20
C THR A 2 17.86 27.70 27.29
N GLN A 3 18.64 26.85 26.64
CA GLN A 3 18.18 25.85 25.70
C GLN A 3 17.44 24.76 26.50
N GLU A 4 16.15 24.55 26.21
CA GLU A 4 15.37 23.46 26.81
C GLU A 4 15.99 22.11 26.39
N PRO A 5 16.11 21.14 27.33
CA PRO A 5 16.65 19.83 27.02
C PRO A 5 15.65 19.08 26.14
N TYR A 6 16.09 18.69 24.94
CA TYR A 6 15.36 17.74 24.08
C TYR A 6 15.10 16.48 24.90
N MET A 7 13.83 16.24 25.23
CA MET A 7 13.37 14.99 25.83
C MET A 7 13.71 13.88 24.84
N THR A 8 14.77 13.13 25.14
CA THR A 8 15.01 11.85 24.49
C THR A 8 13.96 10.91 25.06
N GLU A 9 12.87 10.70 24.32
CA GLU A 9 11.96 9.61 24.62
C GLU A 9 12.79 8.33 24.65
N SER A 10 12.94 7.76 25.84
CA SER A 10 13.47 6.43 26.01
C SER A 10 12.46 5.46 25.41
N SER A 11 12.58 5.19 24.11
CA SER A 11 11.87 4.12 23.43
C SER A 11 12.14 2.83 24.20
N GLU A 12 11.15 2.33 24.93
CA GLU A 12 11.21 0.97 25.47
C GLU A 12 11.52 0.00 24.33
N ALA A 13 12.43 -0.95 24.58
CA ALA A 13 12.78 -1.95 23.59
C ALA A 13 11.58 -2.90 23.41
N THR A 14 10.80 -2.70 22.35
CA THR A 14 9.70 -3.61 22.00
C THR A 14 10.25 -4.92 21.47
N GLN A 15 9.95 -6.02 22.16
CA GLN A 15 10.25 -7.37 21.70
C GLN A 15 9.00 -7.99 21.06
N ILE A 16 9.14 -8.52 19.85
CA ILE A 16 8.07 -9.21 19.11
C ILE A 16 8.47 -10.66 18.84
N THR A 17 7.50 -11.56 18.94
CA THR A 17 7.66 -12.97 18.58
C THR A 17 7.05 -13.19 17.20
N LEU A 18 7.80 -13.81 16.29
CA LEU A 18 7.29 -14.21 14.98
C LEU A 18 6.66 -15.60 15.11
N GLU A 19 5.35 -15.62 15.35
CA GLU A 19 4.58 -16.85 15.49
C GLU A 19 3.73 -17.13 14.25
N ARG A 20 3.43 -18.41 14.06
CA ARG A 20 2.48 -18.85 13.05
C ARG A 20 1.06 -18.54 13.51
N TYR A 21 0.22 -18.05 12.61
CA TYR A 21 -1.20 -17.83 12.88
C TYR A 21 -2.02 -18.96 12.26
N ASP A 22 -2.54 -19.86 13.08
CA ASP A 22 -3.48 -20.88 12.64
C ASP A 22 -4.91 -20.34 12.74
N TRP A 23 -5.62 -20.31 11.61
CA TRP A 23 -6.98 -19.78 11.51
C TRP A 23 -7.90 -20.80 10.85
N SER A 24 -9.12 -20.94 11.37
CA SER A 24 -10.18 -21.75 10.79
C SER A 24 -11.14 -20.85 10.01
N PRO A 25 -11.49 -21.20 8.75
CA PRO A 25 -12.42 -20.41 7.95
C PRO A 25 -13.78 -20.22 8.62
N ASP A 26 -14.27 -18.98 8.63
CA ASP A 26 -15.61 -18.60 9.04
C ASP A 26 -16.17 -17.61 8.02
N GLU A 27 -17.24 -17.99 7.32
CA GLU A 27 -17.86 -17.18 6.27
C GLU A 27 -18.62 -15.97 6.82
N SER A 28 -18.92 -15.95 8.12
CA SER A 28 -19.56 -14.82 8.79
C SER A 28 -18.56 -13.76 9.30
N ASP A 29 -17.26 -14.07 9.24
CA ASP A 29 -16.20 -13.19 9.70
C ASP A 29 -15.94 -12.09 8.66
N LYS A 30 -16.33 -10.86 9.00
CA LYS A 30 -16.12 -9.67 8.15
C LYS A 30 -14.65 -9.45 7.76
N ASP A 31 -13.71 -9.98 8.54
CA ASP A 31 -12.26 -9.84 8.34
C ASP A 31 -11.62 -11.12 7.78
N ALA A 32 -12.43 -12.09 7.33
CA ALA A 32 -11.99 -13.40 6.83
C ALA A 32 -10.87 -13.31 5.78
N ASN A 33 -10.99 -12.38 4.83
CA ASN A 33 -9.99 -12.19 3.77
C ASN A 33 -8.62 -11.76 4.33
N PHE A 34 -8.59 -10.92 5.35
CA PHE A 34 -7.34 -10.47 5.96
C PHE A 34 -6.75 -11.56 6.86
N LYS A 35 -7.57 -12.20 7.69
CA LYS A 35 -7.12 -13.32 8.56
C LYS A 35 -6.60 -14.50 7.74
N HIS A 36 -7.23 -14.81 6.61
CA HIS A 36 -6.74 -15.83 5.67
C HIS A 36 -5.35 -15.48 5.12
N GLN A 37 -5.12 -14.22 4.75
CA GLN A 37 -3.80 -13.77 4.32
C GLN A 37 -2.77 -13.88 5.44
N VAL A 38 -3.08 -13.42 6.66
CA VAL A 38 -2.18 -13.56 7.82
C VAL A 38 -1.83 -15.03 8.06
N ALA A 39 -2.83 -15.92 8.05
CA ALA A 39 -2.60 -17.36 8.23
C ALA A 39 -1.70 -17.93 7.12
N THR A 40 -1.91 -17.52 5.88
CA THR A 40 -1.12 -17.97 4.72
C THR A 40 0.33 -17.48 4.79
N TYR A 41 0.55 -16.20 5.08
CA TYR A 41 1.89 -15.60 5.06
C TYR A 41 2.72 -15.95 6.31
N THR A 42 2.09 -16.31 7.41
CA THR A 42 2.80 -16.77 8.63
C THR A 42 3.23 -18.24 8.55
N LEU A 43 2.94 -18.95 7.44
CA LEU A 43 3.49 -20.29 7.15
C LEU A 43 5.00 -20.25 6.87
N ALA A 44 5.49 -19.15 6.30
CA ALA A 44 6.90 -18.99 5.93
C ALA A 44 7.67 -18.28 7.05
N ASP A 45 8.83 -18.83 7.44
CA ASP A 45 9.77 -18.13 8.32
C ASP A 45 10.58 -17.09 7.51
N PRO A 46 10.44 -15.78 7.79
CA PRO A 46 11.20 -14.75 7.08
C PRO A 46 12.66 -14.62 7.57
N MET A 47 12.98 -15.18 8.73
CA MET A 47 14.27 -14.96 9.40
C MET A 47 15.50 -15.47 8.64
N PRO A 48 15.46 -16.56 7.85
CA PRO A 48 16.60 -16.95 7.02
C PRO A 48 17.00 -15.86 6.02
N THR A 49 16.00 -15.25 5.36
CA THR A 49 16.21 -14.16 4.41
C THR A 49 16.72 -12.90 5.10
N ILE A 50 16.08 -12.48 6.19
CA ILE A 50 16.48 -11.29 6.95
C ILE A 50 17.91 -11.45 7.51
N ARG A 51 18.26 -12.61 8.06
CA ARG A 51 19.62 -12.89 8.54
C ARG A 51 20.66 -12.87 7.42
N ARG A 52 20.30 -13.38 6.23
CA ARG A 52 21.17 -13.31 5.05
C ARG A 52 21.39 -11.86 4.60
N MET A 53 20.34 -11.05 4.55
CA MET A 53 20.44 -9.62 4.23
C MET A 53 21.33 -8.89 5.24
N SER A 54 21.13 -9.16 6.53
CA SER A 54 21.92 -8.57 7.61
C SER A 54 23.42 -8.85 7.42
N ARG A 55 23.80 -10.10 7.17
CA ARG A 55 25.21 -10.48 6.93
C ARG A 55 25.79 -9.83 5.67
N ASN A 56 25.01 -9.79 4.58
CA ASN A 56 25.49 -9.29 3.30
C ASN A 56 25.63 -7.77 3.25
N LEU A 57 24.74 -7.05 3.95
CA LEU A 57 24.67 -5.58 3.91
C LEU A 57 25.29 -4.91 5.14
N GLY A 58 25.65 -5.67 6.17
CA GLY A 58 26.16 -5.13 7.43
C GLY A 58 25.11 -4.38 8.26
N ILE A 59 23.82 -4.59 7.98
CA ILE A 59 22.71 -3.90 8.66
C ILE A 59 22.17 -4.79 9.79
N PRO A 60 21.95 -4.28 11.01
CA PRO A 60 21.36 -5.07 12.10
C PRO A 60 19.99 -5.66 11.73
N VAL A 61 19.73 -6.90 12.17
CA VAL A 61 18.45 -7.61 11.93
C VAL A 61 17.24 -6.77 12.33
N GLY A 62 17.28 -6.13 13.51
CA GLY A 62 16.20 -5.29 14.00
C GLY A 62 15.91 -4.07 13.11
N CYS A 63 16.94 -3.49 12.47
CA CYS A 63 16.77 -2.38 11.53
C CYS A 63 16.09 -2.84 10.24
N ILE A 64 16.47 -4.01 9.70
CA ILE A 64 15.83 -4.60 8.52
C ILE A 64 14.36 -4.94 8.82
N ALA A 65 14.10 -5.57 9.97
CA ALA A 65 12.74 -5.91 10.40
C ALA A 65 11.89 -4.64 10.55
N ARG A 66 12.40 -3.61 11.22
CA ARG A 66 11.71 -2.31 11.37
C ARG A 66 11.43 -1.67 10.01
N TYR A 67 12.39 -1.68 9.08
CA TYR A 67 12.18 -1.17 7.72
C TYR A 67 11.07 -1.90 6.98
N ILE A 68 11.05 -3.24 7.02
CA ILE A 68 10.01 -4.05 6.38
C ILE A 68 8.63 -3.74 6.98
N LEU A 69 8.54 -3.71 8.31
CA LEU A 69 7.29 -3.43 9.02
C LEU A 69 6.76 -2.02 8.74
N VAL A 70 7.63 -1.00 8.79
CA VAL A 70 7.26 0.38 8.48
C VAL A 70 6.82 0.49 7.02
N LYS A 71 7.58 -0.08 6.08
CA LYS A 71 7.25 -0.06 4.66
C LYS A 71 5.91 -0.73 4.37
N TRP A 72 5.63 -1.86 5.03
CA TRP A 72 4.35 -2.54 4.87
C TRP A 72 3.20 -1.76 5.51
N ALA A 73 3.35 -1.29 6.76
CA ALA A 73 2.31 -0.52 7.44
C ALA A 73 2.01 0.82 6.73
N ALA A 74 3.04 1.45 6.14
CA ALA A 74 2.89 2.65 5.33
C ALA A 74 2.34 2.38 3.92
N SER A 75 2.42 1.15 3.41
CA SER A 75 2.08 0.84 2.00
C SER A 75 0.66 1.22 1.59
N GLY A 76 -0.31 1.16 2.50
CA GLY A 76 -1.68 1.62 2.26
C GLY A 76 -1.77 3.15 2.06
N SER A 77 -0.98 3.91 2.82
CA SER A 77 -0.84 5.36 2.65
C SER A 77 0.08 5.72 1.47
N ASP A 78 1.09 4.91 1.16
CA ASP A 78 1.96 5.09 0.00
C ASP A 78 1.17 4.92 -1.31
N ALA A 79 0.21 4.00 -1.38
CA ALA A 79 -0.71 3.90 -2.52
C ALA A 79 -1.54 5.19 -2.71
N LEU A 80 -1.99 5.81 -1.62
CA LEU A 80 -2.68 7.11 -1.62
C LEU A 80 -1.74 8.27 -1.97
N LEU A 81 -0.46 8.21 -1.60
CA LEU A 81 0.55 9.20 -1.97
C LEU A 81 0.99 9.07 -3.43
N LEU A 82 1.03 7.86 -3.97
CA LEU A 82 1.43 7.55 -5.35
C LEU A 82 0.29 7.75 -6.37
N ALA A 83 -0.94 7.35 -6.04
CA ALA A 83 -2.13 7.69 -6.84
C ALA A 83 -2.57 9.14 -6.63
N GLY A 84 -2.24 9.72 -5.47
CA GLY A 84 -2.69 11.04 -5.03
C GLY A 84 -4.12 11.01 -4.46
N PRO A 85 -4.41 11.74 -3.36
CA PRO A 85 -5.74 11.80 -2.77
C PRO A 85 -6.80 12.38 -3.71
N VAL A 86 -6.39 13.10 -4.76
CA VAL A 86 -7.28 13.66 -5.78
C VAL A 86 -7.88 12.56 -6.66
N VAL A 87 -7.06 11.62 -7.14
CA VAL A 87 -7.53 10.55 -8.04
C VAL A 87 -8.42 9.57 -7.30
N VAL A 88 -8.06 9.23 -6.04
CA VAL A 88 -8.87 8.35 -5.19
C VAL A 88 -10.23 8.98 -4.88
N LYS A 89 -10.28 10.29 -4.56
CA LYS A 89 -11.55 11.01 -4.35
C LYS A 89 -12.41 11.03 -5.61
N GLN A 90 -11.81 11.29 -6.77
CA GLN A 90 -12.53 11.31 -8.04
C GLN A 90 -13.15 9.95 -8.37
N MET A 91 -12.44 8.84 -8.13
CA MET A 91 -12.99 7.49 -8.31
C MET A 91 -14.14 7.22 -7.35
N ALA A 92 -14.00 7.60 -6.07
CA ALA A 92 -15.05 7.43 -5.07
C ALA A 92 -16.31 8.23 -5.44
N GLU A 93 -16.17 9.49 -5.85
CA GLU A 93 -17.30 10.33 -6.27
C GLU A 93 -18.10 9.73 -7.45
N VAL A 94 -17.41 9.08 -8.39
CA VAL A 94 -18.05 8.39 -9.52
C VAL A 94 -18.90 7.21 -9.04
N VAL A 95 -18.41 6.45 -8.06
CA VAL A 95 -19.15 5.32 -7.47
C VAL A 95 -20.32 5.83 -6.64
N ASP A 96 -20.08 6.79 -5.73
CA ASP A 96 -21.10 7.34 -4.83
C ASP A 96 -22.28 7.94 -5.60
N GLN A 97 -22.02 8.64 -6.71
CA GLN A 97 -23.07 9.18 -7.57
C GLN A 97 -23.95 8.09 -8.17
N ALA A 98 -23.34 7.02 -8.70
CA ALA A 98 -24.07 5.93 -9.30
C ALA A 98 -24.86 5.12 -8.27
N GLU A 99 -24.28 4.90 -7.09
CA GLU A 99 -24.96 4.23 -5.97
C GLU A 99 -26.14 5.06 -5.44
N SER A 100 -26.05 6.39 -5.44
CA SER A 100 -27.15 7.26 -5.00
C SER A 100 -28.40 7.15 -5.86
N VAL A 101 -28.26 6.84 -7.15
CA VAL A 101 -29.37 6.60 -8.08
C VAL A 101 -29.78 5.14 -8.07
N GLY A 102 -28.81 4.22 -7.99
CA GLY A 102 -29.03 2.80 -7.72
C GLY A 102 -29.49 1.96 -8.93
N THR A 103 -29.47 2.51 -10.14
CA THR A 103 -29.87 1.81 -11.37
C THR A 103 -28.69 1.11 -12.05
N ASP A 104 -28.98 0.10 -12.86
CA ASP A 104 -27.95 -0.63 -13.60
C ASP A 104 -27.31 0.24 -14.70
N GLU A 105 -28.09 1.13 -15.31
CA GLU A 105 -27.61 2.09 -16.30
C GLU A 105 -26.56 3.05 -15.70
N GLU A 106 -26.81 3.58 -14.50
CA GLU A 106 -25.87 4.49 -13.84
C GLU A 106 -24.62 3.76 -13.33
N LYS A 107 -24.76 2.52 -12.85
CA LYS A 107 -23.61 1.68 -12.50
C LYS A 107 -22.74 1.37 -13.72
N LEU A 108 -23.35 1.10 -14.87
CA LEU A 108 -22.61 0.87 -16.12
C LEU A 108 -21.89 2.14 -16.57
N ALA A 109 -22.54 3.30 -16.52
CA ALA A 109 -21.91 4.59 -16.82
C ALA A 109 -20.76 4.92 -15.85
N ALA A 110 -20.88 4.55 -14.57
CA ALA A 110 -19.81 4.69 -13.59
C ALA A 110 -18.63 3.77 -13.91
N TYR A 111 -18.89 2.53 -14.27
CA TYR A 111 -17.87 1.58 -14.70
C TYR A 111 -17.08 2.10 -15.91
N GLU A 112 -17.76 2.66 -16.91
CA GLU A 112 -17.10 3.27 -18.08
C GLU A 112 -16.16 4.42 -17.65
N LYS A 113 -16.62 5.33 -16.79
CA LYS A 113 -15.81 6.42 -16.26
C LYS A 113 -14.59 5.91 -15.49
N LEU A 114 -14.76 4.92 -14.62
CA LEU A 114 -13.65 4.30 -13.89
C LEU A 114 -12.66 3.62 -14.85
N SER A 115 -13.15 2.96 -15.89
CA SER A 115 -12.30 2.30 -16.89
C SER A 115 -11.38 3.29 -17.62
N HIS A 116 -11.86 4.51 -17.87
CA HIS A 116 -11.05 5.58 -18.45
C HIS A 116 -9.96 6.08 -17.48
N ILE A 117 -10.29 6.24 -16.20
CA ILE A 117 -9.30 6.64 -15.18
C ILE A 117 -8.21 5.56 -15.05
N VAL A 118 -8.62 4.28 -15.01
CA VAL A 118 -7.69 3.14 -14.97
C VAL A 118 -6.83 3.09 -16.23
N SER A 119 -7.41 3.31 -17.41
CA SER A 119 -6.67 3.35 -18.68
C SER A 119 -5.57 4.42 -18.64
N TRP A 120 -5.87 5.62 -18.14
CA TRP A 120 -4.88 6.68 -18.00
C TRP A 120 -3.77 6.33 -17.00
N LEU A 121 -4.11 5.71 -15.86
CA LEU A 121 -3.11 5.26 -14.87
C LEU A 121 -2.20 4.13 -15.39
N ARG A 122 -2.65 3.35 -16.39
CA ARG A 122 -1.85 2.29 -17.01
C ARG A 122 -0.80 2.82 -17.99
N VAL A 123 -0.97 4.00 -18.56
CA VAL A 123 -0.03 4.59 -19.53
C VAL A 123 1.44 4.56 -19.06
N PRO A 124 1.81 5.06 -17.87
CA PRO A 124 3.19 4.96 -17.38
C PRO A 124 3.67 3.55 -17.04
N LEU A 125 2.76 2.58 -16.89
CA LEU A 125 3.10 1.18 -16.63
C LEU A 125 3.41 0.44 -17.96
N ASP A 126 2.69 0.80 -19.01
CA ASP A 126 2.82 0.19 -20.35
C ASP A 126 3.91 0.86 -21.20
N ASP A 127 4.29 2.11 -20.90
CA ASP A 127 5.37 2.85 -21.56
C ASP A 127 6.44 3.32 -20.54
N PRO A 128 7.59 2.61 -20.45
CA PRO A 128 8.70 2.96 -19.55
C PRO A 128 9.34 4.34 -19.80
N GLU A 129 9.18 4.88 -21.01
CA GLU A 129 9.72 6.19 -21.40
C GLU A 129 8.73 7.34 -21.19
N TRP A 130 7.49 7.04 -20.78
CA TRP A 130 6.48 8.07 -20.56
C TRP A 130 6.93 9.08 -19.50
N ARG A 131 6.75 10.37 -19.82
CA ARG A 131 7.04 11.51 -18.94
C ARG A 131 5.88 12.50 -19.04
N PRO A 132 5.26 12.89 -17.91
CA PRO A 132 4.23 13.91 -17.94
C PRO A 132 4.83 15.27 -18.34
N GLY A 133 4.22 15.95 -19.31
CA GLY A 133 4.57 17.33 -19.69
C GLY A 133 5.62 17.52 -20.79
N VAL A 134 6.08 16.46 -21.47
CA VAL A 134 6.98 16.62 -22.64
C VAL A 134 6.15 16.80 -23.90
N SER A 135 5.95 18.06 -24.33
CA SER A 135 5.50 18.37 -25.69
C SER A 135 6.55 17.85 -26.68
N LYS A 136 6.18 16.90 -27.53
CA LYS A 136 6.94 16.64 -28.77
C LYS A 136 6.91 17.95 -29.56
N LYS A 137 8.07 18.61 -29.69
CA LYS A 137 8.23 19.65 -30.70
C LYS A 137 7.95 18.97 -32.05
N SER A 138 6.92 19.44 -32.73
CA SER A 138 6.68 19.14 -34.13
C SER A 138 7.87 19.68 -34.92
N ASP A 139 8.67 18.78 -35.46
CA ASP A 139 9.72 19.11 -36.44
C ASP A 139 9.04 19.72 -37.67
N VAL A 140 9.47 20.93 -38.00
CA VAL A 140 9.18 21.67 -39.25
C VAL A 140 10.20 21.26 -40.29
#